data_AF-A0A7S4KFB7-F1
#
_entry.id   AF-A0A7S4KFB7-F1
#
_cell.length_a   1.000
_cell.length_b   1.000
_cell.length_c   1.000
_cell.angle_alpha   90.00
_cell.angle_beta   90.00
_cell.angle_gamma   90.00
#
_symmetry.space_group_name_H-M   'P 1'
#
loop_
_entity.id
_entity.type
_entity.pdbx_description
1 polymer ?
#
loop_
_entity_poly.entity_id
_entity_poly.type
_entity_poly.pdbx_seq_one_letter_code
_entity_poly.pdbx_strand_id
1 'polypeptide(L)'
;MFGVYMYSTEGSNSAPWKVDGAMKAYGLSNQVGFLGLYMPAFRESDASVSIIEWIKQGAMARLASAQDAVFSFLATRHQAHVMFDPNSSGMLCTQIHVRILLPQMLGGFKSPWMRLMKLPVDGSEIKEARGVNSMVRLVGHWTGQEEEFKFTAFFCGVEDNICFHTRTWTFTSDAIRHQGQVFKTAVEEPYRYSYLMRRQEEADVTLVGLLGEDDEE
;
A
#
# COMPACT_ATOMS: atom_id res chain seq x y z
N MET A 1 3.32 8.05 -16.17
CA MET A 1 2.60 8.50 -14.96
C MET A 1 3.52 8.22 -13.78
N PHE A 2 4.56 9.06 -13.59
CA PHE A 2 5.61 8.85 -12.58
C PHE A 2 5.43 9.91 -11.50
N GLY A 3 4.74 9.57 -10.42
CA GLY A 3 4.43 10.51 -9.36
C GLY A 3 4.70 9.90 -8.01
N VAL A 4 5.12 10.73 -7.06
CA VAL A 4 5.21 10.34 -5.66
C VAL A 4 3.97 10.83 -4.95
N TYR A 5 3.24 9.92 -4.34
CA TYR A 5 1.94 10.17 -3.73
C TYR A 5 2.02 10.04 -2.22
N MET A 6 1.27 10.87 -1.51
CA MET A 6 1.11 10.82 -0.05
C MET A 6 -0.35 10.89 0.33
N TYR A 7 -0.71 10.23 1.43
CA TYR A 7 -2.06 10.28 1.98
C TYR A 7 -2.52 11.72 2.23
N SER A 8 -3.74 12.04 1.81
CA SER A 8 -4.41 13.31 2.04
C SER A 8 -5.64 13.10 2.91
N THR A 9 -5.76 13.83 4.02
CA THR A 9 -7.01 13.87 4.79
C THR A 9 -8.13 14.56 4.00
N GLU A 10 -7.77 15.57 3.20
CA GLU A 10 -8.70 16.27 2.32
C GLU A 10 -9.16 15.33 1.19
N GLY A 11 -10.48 15.20 1.02
CA GLY A 11 -11.09 14.31 0.03
C GLY A 11 -11.15 12.82 0.44
N SER A 12 -10.73 12.48 1.65
CA SER A 12 -10.79 11.12 2.19
C SER A 12 -11.95 10.96 3.19
N ASN A 13 -12.80 9.94 3.00
CA ASN A 13 -13.86 9.61 3.97
C ASN A 13 -13.39 8.60 5.03
N SER A 14 -12.25 7.96 4.77
CA SER A 14 -11.60 7.00 5.63
C SER A 14 -10.07 7.21 5.56
N ALA A 15 -9.32 6.33 6.19
CA ALA A 15 -7.87 6.34 6.17
C ALA A 15 -7.35 4.91 6.17
N PRO A 16 -6.13 4.66 5.67
CA PRO A 16 -5.55 3.32 5.65
C PRO A 16 -5.65 2.62 7.00
N TRP A 17 -5.47 3.36 8.10
CA TRP A 17 -5.54 2.78 9.45
C TRP A 17 -6.91 2.40 9.96
N LYS A 18 -7.96 3.04 9.45
CA LYS A 18 -9.33 2.66 9.80
C LYS A 18 -9.71 1.34 9.13
N VAL A 19 -9.12 1.04 7.97
CA VAL A 19 -9.31 -0.25 7.28
C VAL A 19 -8.70 -1.39 8.10
N ASP A 20 -7.46 -1.26 8.55
CA ASP A 20 -6.82 -2.28 9.41
C ASP A 20 -7.57 -2.43 10.74
N GLY A 21 -8.06 -1.32 11.31
CA GLY A 21 -8.92 -1.35 12.50
C GLY A 21 -10.20 -2.15 12.28
N ALA A 22 -10.86 -1.99 11.13
CA ALA A 22 -12.04 -2.76 10.77
C ALA A 22 -11.72 -4.25 10.58
N MET A 23 -10.63 -4.57 9.89
CA MET A 23 -10.16 -5.96 9.73
C MET A 23 -9.93 -6.64 11.08
N LYS A 24 -9.21 -5.95 11.98
CA LYS A 24 -8.97 -6.43 13.35
C LYS A 24 -10.27 -6.65 14.12
N ALA A 25 -11.21 -5.70 14.03
CA ALA A 25 -12.50 -5.80 14.71
C ALA A 25 -13.36 -6.98 14.21
N TYR A 26 -13.17 -7.40 12.96
CA TYR A 26 -13.84 -8.56 12.37
C TYR A 26 -13.09 -9.88 12.60
N GLY A 27 -11.95 -9.86 13.30
CA GLY A 27 -11.12 -11.05 13.52
C GLY A 27 -10.38 -11.52 12.26
N LEU A 28 -10.25 -10.67 11.25
CA LEU A 28 -9.57 -10.97 9.99
C LEU A 28 -8.06 -10.77 10.12
N SER A 29 -7.28 -11.40 9.23
CA SER A 29 -5.83 -11.20 9.20
C SER A 29 -5.48 -9.76 8.83
N ASN A 30 -4.71 -9.08 9.69
CA ASN A 30 -4.19 -7.75 9.41
C ASN A 30 -3.01 -7.75 8.43
N GLN A 31 -2.55 -8.91 7.96
CA GLN A 31 -1.37 -9.02 7.09
C GLN A 31 -1.60 -8.39 5.71
N VAL A 32 -2.85 -8.32 5.24
CA VAL A 32 -3.21 -7.63 3.99
C VAL A 32 -3.70 -6.19 4.20
N GLY A 33 -3.74 -5.76 5.47
CA GLY A 33 -3.93 -4.36 5.84
C GLY A 33 -2.75 -3.48 5.42
N PHE A 34 -2.87 -2.17 5.61
CA PHE A 34 -1.80 -1.22 5.36
C PHE A 34 -0.52 -1.60 6.12
N LEU A 35 -0.57 -1.78 7.44
CA LEU A 35 0.65 -2.12 8.18
C LEU A 35 1.19 -3.50 7.81
N GLY A 36 0.29 -4.46 7.61
CA GLY A 36 0.66 -5.81 7.24
C GLY A 36 1.48 -5.86 5.97
N LEU A 37 1.11 -5.05 4.97
CA LEU A 37 1.82 -4.94 3.70
C LEU A 37 3.10 -4.10 3.80
N TYR A 38 3.05 -2.95 4.48
CA TYR A 38 4.14 -1.96 4.45
C TYR A 38 5.29 -2.31 5.38
N MET A 39 5.02 -2.89 6.55
CA MET A 39 6.05 -3.17 7.54
C MET A 39 7.11 -4.18 7.05
N PRO A 40 6.77 -5.27 6.35
CA PRO A 40 7.76 -6.16 5.74
C PRO A 40 8.71 -5.42 4.79
N ALA A 41 8.18 -4.58 3.89
CA ALA A 41 8.98 -3.81 2.95
C ALA A 41 9.92 -2.83 3.67
N PHE A 42 9.44 -2.12 4.69
CA PHE A 42 10.30 -1.22 5.47
C PHE A 42 11.37 -1.94 6.30
N ARG A 43 11.18 -3.22 6.64
CA ARG A 43 12.18 -3.99 7.39
C ARG A 43 13.38 -4.42 6.55
N GLU A 44 13.30 -4.31 5.23
CA GLU A 44 14.42 -4.61 4.32
C GLU A 44 15.47 -3.49 4.28
N SER A 45 15.25 -2.36 4.98
CA SER A 45 16.21 -1.25 5.06
C SER A 45 16.51 -0.88 6.51
N ASP A 46 17.78 -0.97 6.89
CA ASP A 46 18.26 -0.57 8.23
C ASP A 46 17.88 0.87 8.59
N ALA A 47 17.85 1.76 7.60
CA ALA A 47 17.48 3.16 7.80
C ALA A 47 15.98 3.30 8.13
N SER A 48 15.13 2.56 7.42
CA SER A 48 13.69 2.50 7.72
C SER A 48 13.43 1.86 9.09
N VAL A 49 14.14 0.78 9.42
CA VAL A 49 14.07 0.12 10.73
C VAL A 49 14.46 1.07 11.85
N SER A 50 15.56 1.82 11.68
CA SER A 50 16.04 2.79 12.68
C SER A 50 15.00 3.86 12.98
N ILE A 51 14.30 4.35 11.95
CA ILE A 51 13.22 5.33 12.12
C ILE A 51 12.01 4.73 12.82
N ILE A 52 11.62 3.52 12.44
CA ILE A 52 10.53 2.80 13.09
C ILE A 52 10.83 2.60 14.57
N GLU A 53 12.05 2.19 14.92
CA GLU A 53 12.48 2.03 16.31
C GLU A 53 12.53 3.37 17.05
N TRP A 54 13.02 4.44 16.40
CA TRP A 54 12.98 5.79 16.97
C TRP A 54 11.54 6.23 17.28
N ILE A 55 10.56 5.95 16.41
CA ILE A 55 9.14 6.24 16.66
C ILE A 55 8.60 5.42 17.83
N LYS A 56 8.95 4.12 17.91
CA LYS A 56 8.53 3.23 19.01
C LYS A 56 9.09 3.65 20.37
N GLN A 57 10.28 4.25 20.40
CA GLN A 57 10.94 4.67 21.64
C GLN A 57 10.64 6.14 21.99
N GLY A 58 10.14 6.91 21.03
CA GLY A 58 9.87 8.35 21.15
C GLY A 58 8.62 8.69 21.96
N ALA A 59 8.41 10.00 22.17
CA ALA A 59 7.32 10.54 22.98
C ALA A 59 5.91 10.13 22.48
N MET A 60 5.74 9.85 21.18
CA MET A 60 4.48 9.37 20.60
C MET A 60 4.06 8.00 21.15
N ALA A 61 5.01 7.11 21.42
CA ALA A 61 4.74 5.79 22.01
C ALA A 61 4.49 5.84 23.53
N ARG A 62 4.72 7.00 24.18
CA ARG A 62 4.39 7.20 25.60
C ARG A 62 2.92 7.60 25.81
N LEU A 63 2.21 8.01 24.75
CA LEU A 63 0.83 8.50 24.79
C LEU A 63 -0.18 7.55 24.10
N ALA A 64 0.29 6.66 23.22
CA ALA A 64 -0.49 5.62 22.56
C ALA A 64 0.26 4.28 22.67
N SER A 65 -0.38 3.15 22.37
CA SER A 65 0.38 1.91 22.22
C SER A 65 1.46 2.11 21.13
N ALA A 66 2.66 1.54 21.31
CA ALA A 66 3.77 1.73 20.36
C ALA A 66 3.38 1.37 18.92
N GLN A 67 2.46 0.42 18.76
CA GLN A 67 1.92 0.03 17.45
C GLN A 67 1.08 1.14 16.82
N ASP A 68 0.19 1.79 17.58
CA ASP A 68 -0.64 2.89 17.09
C ASP A 68 0.19 4.13 16.73
N ALA A 69 1.25 4.40 17.49
CA ALA A 69 2.18 5.50 17.23
C ALA A 69 2.93 5.29 15.90
N VAL A 70 3.51 4.11 15.68
CA VAL A 70 4.14 3.74 14.41
C VAL A 70 3.14 3.82 13.27
N PHE A 71 1.92 3.36 13.51
CA PHE A 71 0.89 3.32 12.49
C PHE A 71 0.48 4.71 11.99
N SER A 72 0.08 5.57 12.92
CA SER A 72 -0.35 6.94 12.62
C SER A 72 0.76 7.73 11.93
N PHE A 73 2.00 7.51 12.38
CA PHE A 73 3.18 8.09 11.75
C PHE A 73 3.32 7.62 10.30
N LEU A 74 3.48 6.32 10.07
CA LEU A 74 3.72 5.78 8.72
C LEU A 74 2.57 6.11 7.78
N ALA A 75 1.33 6.08 8.25
CA ALA A 75 0.19 6.37 7.41
C ALA A 75 0.16 7.81 6.88
N THR A 76 0.80 8.76 7.58
CA THR A 76 0.88 10.17 7.16
C THR A 76 2.26 10.57 6.62
N ARG A 77 3.26 9.70 6.78
CA ARG A 77 4.67 9.98 6.49
C ARG A 77 5.30 8.99 5.54
N HIS A 78 4.52 8.11 4.91
CA HIS A 78 5.01 7.33 3.80
C HIS A 78 4.74 8.04 2.47
N GLN A 79 5.65 7.83 1.54
CA GLN A 79 5.48 8.12 0.13
C GLN A 79 5.28 6.80 -0.61
N ALA A 80 4.37 6.81 -1.57
CA ALA A 80 4.16 5.69 -2.48
C ALA A 80 4.43 6.12 -3.92
N HIS A 81 4.99 5.21 -4.70
CA HIS A 81 5.14 5.33 -6.13
C HIS A 81 4.57 4.06 -6.78
N VAL A 82 3.88 4.23 -7.91
CA VAL A 82 3.30 3.11 -8.66
C VAL A 82 3.74 3.23 -10.11
N MET A 83 4.14 2.10 -10.68
CA MET A 83 4.50 1.97 -12.09
C MET A 83 3.84 0.74 -12.69
N PHE A 84 3.72 0.77 -14.02
CA PHE A 84 3.19 -0.32 -14.82
C PHE A 84 4.25 -0.68 -15.84
N ASP A 85 4.72 -1.92 -15.80
CA ASP A 85 5.85 -2.36 -16.61
C ASP A 85 5.69 -3.85 -16.94
N PRO A 86 5.89 -4.29 -18.20
CA PRO A 86 6.01 -5.70 -18.50
C PRO A 86 7.12 -6.37 -17.67
N ASN A 87 6.89 -7.61 -17.24
CA ASN A 87 7.96 -8.46 -16.74
C ASN A 87 8.79 -9.07 -17.89
N SER A 88 9.79 -9.89 -17.55
CA SER A 88 10.65 -10.59 -18.52
C SER A 88 9.88 -11.49 -19.52
N SER A 89 8.65 -11.88 -19.19
CA SER A 89 7.74 -12.65 -20.07
C SER A 89 6.80 -11.77 -20.90
N GLY A 90 6.93 -10.44 -20.84
CA GLY A 90 6.07 -9.48 -21.53
C GLY A 90 4.70 -9.25 -20.87
N MET A 91 4.47 -9.79 -19.67
CA MET A 91 3.20 -9.63 -18.95
C MET A 91 3.20 -8.34 -18.14
N LEU A 92 2.17 -7.50 -18.32
CA LEU A 92 2.03 -6.24 -17.60
C LEU A 92 1.93 -6.48 -16.08
N CYS A 93 2.87 -5.90 -15.34
CA CYS A 93 2.91 -5.94 -13.89
C CYS A 93 2.72 -4.54 -13.30
N THR A 94 1.97 -4.46 -12.22
CA THR A 94 1.96 -3.28 -11.35
C THR A 94 3.07 -3.42 -10.32
N GLN A 95 3.94 -2.43 -10.22
CA GLN A 95 4.93 -2.36 -9.16
C GLN A 95 4.65 -1.16 -8.24
N ILE A 96 4.62 -1.42 -6.94
CA ILE A 96 4.41 -0.40 -5.91
C ILE A 96 5.68 -0.29 -5.08
N HIS A 97 6.19 0.92 -4.97
CA HIS A 97 7.35 1.27 -4.16
C HIS A 97 6.94 2.20 -3.04
N VAL A 98 7.54 2.04 -1.87
CA VAL A 98 7.24 2.83 -0.68
C VAL A 98 8.52 3.30 0.00
N ARG A 99 8.45 4.45 0.65
CA ARG A 99 9.51 4.94 1.53
C ARG A 99 8.94 5.80 2.65
N ILE A 100 9.74 6.03 3.69
CA ILE A 100 9.41 6.92 4.80
C ILE A 100 9.99 8.31 4.53
N LEU A 101 9.19 9.36 4.74
CA LEU A 101 9.58 10.76 4.68
C LEU A 101 9.41 11.41 6.07
N LEU A 102 10.53 11.80 6.68
CA LEU A 102 10.55 12.65 7.86
C LEU A 102 10.54 14.13 7.46
N PRO A 103 9.64 14.95 8.02
CA PRO A 103 9.66 16.40 7.82
C PRO A 103 10.95 17.01 8.39
N GLN A 104 11.34 18.18 7.90
CA GLN A 104 12.55 18.89 8.34
C GLN A 104 12.57 19.16 9.85
N MET A 105 11.42 19.44 10.46
CA MET A 105 11.32 19.63 11.92
C MET A 105 11.73 18.39 12.74
N LEU A 106 11.74 17.21 12.11
CA LEU A 106 12.16 15.94 12.70
C LEU A 106 13.53 15.49 12.17
N GLY A 107 14.34 16.43 11.66
CA GLY A 107 15.68 16.16 11.13
C GLY A 107 15.75 15.97 9.63
N GLY A 108 14.62 15.88 8.91
CA GLY A 108 14.55 15.84 7.44
C GLY A 108 15.22 14.62 6.84
N PHE A 109 14.45 13.59 6.49
CA PHE A 109 15.01 12.33 6.02
C PHE A 109 14.08 11.64 5.02
N LYS A 110 14.63 10.99 3.99
CA LYS A 110 13.93 10.10 3.07
C LYS A 110 14.59 8.73 3.16
N SER A 111 13.84 7.68 3.49
CA SER A 111 14.38 6.33 3.42
C SER A 111 14.61 5.92 1.96
N PRO A 112 15.45 4.90 1.71
CA PRO A 112 15.47 4.24 0.42
C PRO A 112 14.07 3.80 0.00
N TRP A 113 13.86 3.73 -1.31
CA TRP A 113 12.65 3.13 -1.87
C TRP A 113 12.70 1.62 -1.69
N MET A 114 11.62 1.07 -1.17
CA MET A 114 11.45 -0.37 -0.98
C MET A 114 10.31 -0.86 -1.87
N ARG A 115 10.51 -1.99 -2.54
CA ARG A 115 9.45 -2.63 -3.34
C ARG A 115 8.43 -3.23 -2.37
N LEU A 116 7.21 -2.67 -2.38
CA LEU A 116 6.10 -3.17 -1.59
C LEU A 116 5.51 -4.43 -2.21
N MET A 117 5.28 -4.38 -3.53
CA MET A 117 4.71 -5.49 -4.29
C MET A 117 4.94 -5.32 -5.79
N LYS A 118 5.04 -6.45 -6.49
CA LYS A 118 5.04 -6.59 -7.95
C LYS A 118 4.00 -7.64 -8.29
N LEU A 119 2.91 -7.24 -8.93
CA LEU A 119 1.75 -8.10 -9.17
C LEU A 119 1.36 -8.06 -10.66
N PRO A 120 1.19 -9.20 -11.34
CA PRO A 120 0.56 -9.21 -12.65
C PRO A 120 -0.88 -8.71 -12.56
N VAL A 121 -1.35 -8.00 -13.59
CA VAL A 121 -2.73 -7.44 -13.64
C VAL A 121 -3.72 -8.33 -14.40
N ASP A 122 -3.34 -9.57 -14.66
CA ASP A 122 -4.07 -10.56 -15.46
C ASP A 122 -5.15 -11.33 -14.68
N GLY A 123 -5.29 -11.04 -13.37
CA GLY A 123 -6.23 -11.73 -12.48
C GLY A 123 -5.73 -13.08 -11.98
N SER A 124 -4.50 -13.48 -12.30
CA SER A 124 -3.89 -14.71 -11.78
C SER A 124 -3.76 -14.68 -10.26
N GLU A 125 -3.76 -15.87 -9.65
CA GLU A 125 -3.61 -16.02 -8.21
C GLU A 125 -2.16 -15.77 -7.79
N ILE A 126 -1.98 -14.83 -6.87
CA ILE A 126 -0.68 -14.50 -6.33
C ILE A 126 -0.61 -15.04 -4.91
N LYS A 127 0.18 -16.10 -4.73
CA LYS A 127 0.43 -16.77 -3.44
C LYS A 127 1.46 -16.03 -2.58
N GLU A 128 2.17 -15.07 -3.16
CA GLU A 128 3.25 -14.34 -2.50
C GLU A 128 2.77 -13.01 -1.90
N ALA A 129 1.82 -13.07 -0.98
CA ALA A 129 1.86 -12.13 0.14
C ALA A 129 2.64 -12.85 1.24
N ARG A 130 3.92 -12.49 1.45
CA ARG A 130 4.84 -13.20 2.36
C ARG A 130 4.17 -13.51 3.70
N GLY A 131 3.99 -14.80 4.02
CA GLY A 131 3.50 -15.28 5.32
C GLY A 131 1.99 -15.17 5.54
N VAL A 132 1.18 -15.07 4.48
CA VAL A 132 -0.28 -14.86 4.58
C VAL A 132 -1.07 -16.09 4.13
N ASN A 133 -2.04 -16.53 4.95
CA ASN A 133 -3.08 -17.49 4.54
C ASN A 133 -4.16 -16.81 3.68
N SER A 134 -3.76 -16.01 2.70
CA SER A 134 -4.70 -15.35 1.78
C SER A 134 -4.20 -15.38 0.35
N MET A 135 -5.13 -15.58 -0.58
CA MET A 135 -4.90 -15.43 -1.99
C MET A 135 -5.22 -13.99 -2.41
N VAL A 136 -4.35 -13.40 -3.24
CA VAL A 136 -4.60 -12.09 -3.85
C VAL A 136 -4.81 -12.28 -5.34
N ARG A 137 -5.88 -11.69 -5.88
CA ARG A 137 -6.13 -11.60 -7.32
C ARG A 137 -6.20 -10.14 -7.72
N LEU A 138 -5.40 -9.72 -8.69
CA LEU A 138 -5.35 -8.34 -9.16
C LEU A 138 -5.93 -8.25 -10.57
N VAL A 139 -7.06 -7.57 -10.72
CA VAL A 139 -7.74 -7.42 -12.01
C VAL A 139 -7.63 -5.98 -12.48
N GLY A 140 -6.99 -5.77 -13.63
CA GLY A 140 -6.97 -4.49 -14.32
C GLY A 140 -8.32 -4.19 -14.99
N HIS A 141 -8.80 -2.96 -14.84
CA HIS A 141 -9.95 -2.44 -15.57
C HIS A 141 -9.44 -1.42 -16.58
N TRP A 142 -9.53 -1.76 -17.87
CA TRP A 142 -9.24 -0.82 -18.95
C TRP A 142 -10.49 -0.67 -19.81
N THR A 143 -11.16 0.46 -19.69
CA THR A 143 -12.37 0.74 -20.48
C THR A 143 -12.06 1.39 -21.83
N GLY A 144 -10.79 1.75 -22.10
CA GLY A 144 -10.35 2.38 -23.34
C GLY A 144 -10.92 3.78 -23.62
N GLN A 145 -11.79 4.29 -22.73
CA GLN A 145 -12.46 5.59 -22.86
C GLN A 145 -12.19 6.53 -21.68
N GLU A 146 -11.62 6.04 -20.59
CA GLU A 146 -11.29 6.85 -19.41
C GLU A 146 -9.80 7.23 -19.41
N GLU A 147 -9.50 8.46 -19.00
CA GLU A 147 -8.12 8.89 -18.64
C GLU A 147 -7.63 8.26 -17.33
N GLU A 148 -8.37 7.29 -16.79
CA GLU A 148 -8.15 6.67 -15.50
C GLU A 148 -7.73 5.21 -15.68
N PHE A 149 -6.60 4.84 -15.06
CA PHE A 149 -6.24 3.44 -14.92
C PHE A 149 -6.83 2.91 -13.62
N LYS A 150 -7.44 1.73 -13.65
CA LYS A 150 -8.09 1.14 -12.47
C LYS A 150 -7.65 -0.30 -12.30
N PHE A 151 -7.41 -0.72 -11.06
CA PHE A 151 -7.28 -2.14 -10.74
C PHE A 151 -7.90 -2.47 -9.39
N THR A 152 -8.42 -3.69 -9.27
CA THR A 152 -9.02 -4.19 -8.04
C THR A 152 -8.27 -5.43 -7.56
N ALA A 153 -7.78 -5.39 -6.32
CA ALA A 153 -7.34 -6.56 -5.59
C ALA A 153 -8.51 -7.17 -4.82
N PHE A 154 -8.63 -8.48 -4.92
CA PHE A 154 -9.51 -9.32 -4.11
C PHE A 154 -8.65 -10.15 -3.17
N PHE A 155 -8.89 -10.01 -1.86
CA PHE A 155 -8.21 -10.78 -0.82
C PHE A 155 -9.17 -11.87 -0.33
N CYS A 156 -8.79 -13.12 -0.54
CA CYS A 156 -9.62 -14.29 -0.22
C CYS A 156 -8.91 -15.20 0.79
N GLY A 157 -9.66 -15.84 1.68
CA GLY A 157 -9.14 -16.89 2.55
C GLY A 157 -8.67 -18.10 1.73
N VAL A 158 -7.55 -18.73 2.11
CA VAL A 158 -7.01 -19.90 1.39
C VAL A 158 -7.92 -21.12 1.52
N GLU A 159 -8.53 -21.33 2.69
CA GLU A 159 -9.31 -22.53 3.00
C GLU A 159 -10.73 -22.48 2.41
N ASP A 160 -11.39 -21.33 2.49
CA ASP A 160 -12.80 -21.15 2.12
C ASP A 160 -12.99 -20.41 0.79
N ASN A 161 -11.93 -19.79 0.26
CA ASN A 161 -11.94 -18.91 -0.92
C ASN A 161 -12.97 -17.77 -0.80
N ILE A 162 -13.33 -17.37 0.42
CA ILE A 162 -14.27 -16.28 0.67
C ILE A 162 -13.50 -14.96 0.65
N CYS A 163 -13.96 -14.01 -0.17
CA CYS A 163 -13.39 -12.67 -0.21
C CYS A 163 -13.76 -11.91 1.05
N PHE A 164 -12.76 -11.52 1.84
CA PHE A 164 -12.96 -10.76 3.08
C PHE A 164 -12.54 -9.29 2.93
N HIS A 165 -11.84 -8.94 1.86
CA HIS A 165 -11.44 -7.57 1.58
C HIS A 165 -11.27 -7.31 0.09
N THR A 166 -11.76 -6.16 -0.38
CA THR A 166 -11.47 -5.64 -1.71
C THR A 166 -10.77 -4.30 -1.62
N ARG A 167 -9.85 -4.04 -2.55
CA ARG A 167 -9.21 -2.74 -2.69
C ARG A 167 -9.09 -2.39 -4.17
N THR A 168 -9.72 -1.30 -4.57
CA THR A 168 -9.61 -0.71 -5.90
C THR A 168 -8.72 0.51 -5.83
N TRP A 169 -7.77 0.61 -6.73
CA TRP A 169 -6.96 1.79 -6.95
C TRP A 169 -7.38 2.42 -8.28
N THR A 170 -7.65 3.72 -8.26
CA THR A 170 -7.92 4.53 -9.45
C THR A 170 -6.82 5.58 -9.58
N PHE A 171 -6.12 5.56 -10.70
CA PHE A 171 -4.98 6.41 -10.99
C PHE A 171 -5.39 7.52 -11.93
N THR A 172 -5.00 8.73 -11.54
CA THR A 172 -5.12 9.96 -12.32
C THR A 172 -3.76 10.63 -12.36
N SER A 173 -3.61 11.73 -13.11
CA SER A 173 -2.34 12.46 -13.17
C SER A 173 -1.91 13.09 -11.84
N ASP A 174 -2.86 13.37 -10.94
CA ASP A 174 -2.67 14.12 -9.70
C ASP A 174 -2.94 13.29 -8.44
N ALA A 175 -3.64 12.16 -8.53
CA ALA A 175 -3.96 11.36 -7.36
C ALA A 175 -4.13 9.86 -7.64
N ILE A 176 -3.97 9.10 -6.56
CA ILE A 176 -4.40 7.70 -6.46
C ILE A 176 -5.56 7.66 -5.47
N ARG A 177 -6.74 7.26 -5.94
CA ARG A 177 -7.89 7.01 -5.08
C ARG A 177 -7.93 5.54 -4.72
N HIS A 178 -7.95 5.24 -3.43
CA HIS A 178 -8.15 3.90 -2.90
C HIS A 178 -9.60 3.78 -2.42
N GLN A 179 -10.29 2.74 -2.86
CA GLN A 179 -11.65 2.43 -2.44
C GLN A 179 -11.77 0.95 -2.15
N GLY A 180 -12.74 0.54 -1.35
CA GLY A 180 -12.92 -0.88 -1.08
C GLY A 180 -13.88 -1.17 0.05
N GLN A 181 -13.93 -2.46 0.38
CA GLN A 181 -14.87 -3.00 1.35
C GLN A 181 -14.18 -4.08 2.18
N VAL A 182 -14.39 -4.06 3.50
CA VAL A 182 -14.01 -5.17 4.39
C VAL A 182 -15.28 -5.89 4.80
N PHE A 183 -15.32 -7.20 4.58
CA PHE A 183 -16.49 -8.04 4.79
C PHE A 183 -16.32 -8.84 6.08
N LYS A 184 -17.22 -8.65 7.05
CA LYS A 184 -17.26 -9.48 8.27
C LYS A 184 -17.86 -10.86 7.98
N THR A 185 -18.94 -10.88 7.22
CA THR A 185 -19.61 -12.09 6.71
C THR A 185 -20.20 -11.80 5.33
N ALA A 186 -20.74 -12.83 4.67
CA ALA A 186 -21.37 -12.68 3.36
C ALA A 186 -22.71 -11.90 3.37
N VAL A 187 -23.32 -11.70 4.54
CA VAL A 187 -24.67 -11.13 4.68
C VAL A 187 -24.72 -9.82 5.48
N GLU A 188 -23.67 -9.52 6.24
CA GLU A 188 -23.57 -8.27 6.97
C GLU A 188 -23.11 -7.13 6.06
N GLU A 189 -23.57 -5.91 6.37
CA GLU A 189 -23.15 -4.71 5.65
C GLU A 189 -21.63 -4.51 5.81
N PRO A 190 -20.87 -4.41 4.71
CA PRO A 190 -19.42 -4.31 4.80
C PRO A 190 -18.96 -2.91 5.22
N TYR A 191 -17.80 -2.86 5.87
CA TYR A 191 -17.12 -1.59 6.11
C TYR A 191 -16.60 -1.02 4.79
N ARG A 192 -17.24 0.02 4.27
CA ARG A 192 -16.82 0.71 3.05
C ARG A 192 -15.84 1.83 3.36
N TYR A 193 -14.81 1.97 2.53
CA TYR A 193 -13.81 3.01 2.69
C TYR A 193 -13.42 3.66 1.36
N SER A 194 -13.01 4.93 1.43
CA SER A 194 -12.37 5.67 0.36
C SER A 194 -11.34 6.62 0.96
N TYR A 195 -10.11 6.57 0.46
CA TYR A 195 -9.07 7.55 0.80
C TYR A 195 -8.24 7.92 -0.41
N LEU A 196 -7.64 9.10 -0.36
CA LEU A 196 -6.89 9.71 -1.45
C LEU A 196 -5.41 9.78 -1.10
N MET A 197 -4.56 9.45 -2.05
CA MET A 197 -3.16 9.82 -2.04
C MET A 197 -2.92 10.86 -3.14
N ARG A 198 -2.51 12.07 -2.79
CA ARG A 198 -2.24 13.15 -3.75
C ARG A 198 -0.78 13.15 -4.13
N ARG A 199 -0.51 13.44 -5.41
CA ARG A 199 0.84 13.65 -5.93
C ARG A 199 1.47 14.85 -5.22
N GLN A 200 2.70 14.67 -4.77
CA GLN A 200 3.48 15.69 -4.06
C GLN A 200 4.68 16.14 -4.89
N GLU A 201 5.34 15.19 -5.55
CA GLU A 201 6.56 15.43 -6.31
C GLU A 201 6.66 14.44 -7.49
N GLU A 202 7.60 14.71 -8.38
CA GLU A 202 8.06 13.75 -9.40
C GLU A 202 8.88 12.63 -8.75
N ALA A 203 9.00 11.50 -9.45
CA ALA A 203 9.92 10.44 -9.05
C ALA A 203 11.36 11.00 -9.03
N ASP A 204 12.11 10.71 -7.96
CA ASP A 204 13.50 11.15 -7.86
C ASP A 204 14.48 10.15 -8.47
N VAL A 205 15.71 10.60 -8.69
CA VAL A 205 16.76 9.85 -9.37
C VAL A 205 17.09 8.49 -8.71
N THR A 206 16.87 8.36 -7.40
CA THR A 206 17.11 7.11 -6.69
C THR A 206 16.05 6.06 -7.01
N LEU A 207 14.78 6.49 -7.15
CA LEU A 207 13.74 5.62 -7.67
C LEU A 207 14.03 5.22 -9.11
N VAL A 208 14.40 6.18 -9.96
CA VAL A 208 14.71 5.93 -11.38
C VAL A 208 15.87 4.93 -11.53
N GLY A 209 16.91 5.03 -10.70
CA GLY A 209 18.01 4.07 -10.69
C GLY A 209 17.56 2.63 -10.41
N LEU A 210 16.69 2.43 -9.42
CA LEU A 210 16.14 1.11 -9.10
C LEU A 210 15.33 0.51 -10.26
N LEU A 211 14.65 1.36 -11.06
CA LEU A 211 13.89 0.87 -12.21
C LEU A 211 14.78 0.33 -13.32
N GLY A 212 16.03 0.80 -13.42
CA GLY A 212 16.98 0.33 -14.44
C GLY A 212 17.71 -0.95 -14.06
N GLU A 213 17.67 -1.38 -12.80
CA GLU A 213 18.34 -2.59 -12.30
C GLU A 213 17.43 -3.84 -12.34
N ASP A 214 16.10 -3.67 -12.34
CA ASP A 214 15.11 -4.76 -12.34
C ASP A 214 14.99 -5.48 -13.72
N ASP A 215 15.74 -5.03 -14.73
CA ASP A 215 15.79 -5.59 -16.10
C ASP A 215 16.89 -6.68 -16.30
N GLU A 216 17.70 -6.99 -15.29
CA GLU A 216 18.86 -7.91 -15.41
C GLU A 216 18.73 -9.28 -14.69
N GLU A 217 17.54 -9.70 -14.23
CA GLU A 217 17.29 -11.07 -13.70
C GLU A 217 16.33 -11.92 -14.55
#